data_AF-A0A1Y1RM52-F1
#
_entry.id   AF-A0A1Y1RM52-F1
#
_cell.length_a   1.000
_cell.length_b   1.000
_cell.length_c   1.000
_cell.angle_alpha   90.00
_cell.angle_beta   90.00
_cell.angle_gamma   90.00
#
_symmetry.space_group_name_H-M   'P 1'
#
loop_
_entity.id
_entity.type
_entity.pdbx_description
1 polymer ?
#
loop_
_entity_poly.entity_id
_entity_poly.type
_entity_poly.pdbx_seq_one_letter_code
_entity_poly.pdbx_strand_id
1 'polypeptide(L)'
;MKINQNQMNRIIEMAKNYGANRLILFGSYLTNPDKARDLDLACDGIKGWKIYEFGGCLENELRIQIDVVPLTPKNHFTRLIEQRGKVLI
;
A
#
# COMPACT_ATOMS: atom_id res chain seq x y z
N MET A 1 12.56 3.79 8.35
CA MET A 1 12.99 3.01 7.17
C MET A 1 12.95 3.92 5.94
N LYS A 2 13.91 3.87 5.01
CA LYS A 2 13.86 4.75 3.82
C LYS A 2 13.58 3.96 2.55
N ILE A 3 12.38 4.16 1.98
CA ILE A 3 12.04 3.62 0.66
C ILE A 3 12.56 4.58 -0.40
N ASN A 4 13.36 4.06 -1.32
CA ASN A 4 13.86 4.84 -2.45
C ASN A 4 12.84 4.88 -3.60
N GLN A 5 13.08 5.74 -4.59
CA GLN A 5 12.15 5.91 -5.71
C GLN A 5 11.97 4.63 -6.54
N ASN A 6 13.01 3.81 -6.68
CA ASN A 6 12.92 2.56 -7.45
C ASN A 6 12.01 1.54 -6.75
N GLN A 7 12.13 1.41 -5.43
CA GLN A 7 11.22 0.59 -4.63
C GLN A 7 9.78 1.10 -4.71
N MET A 8 9.58 2.42 -4.65
CA MET A 8 8.25 3.02 -4.81
C MET A 8 7.64 2.74 -6.19
N ASN A 9 8.44 2.88 -7.26
CA ASN A 9 8.01 2.54 -8.61
C ASN A 9 7.64 1.06 -8.71
N ARG A 10 8.41 0.19 -8.03
CA ARG A 10 8.16 -1.25 -8.04
C ARG A 10 6.85 -1.61 -7.33
N ILE A 11 6.54 -0.98 -6.20
CA ILE A 11 5.25 -1.12 -5.52
C ILE A 11 4.09 -0.76 -6.46
N ILE A 12 4.20 0.38 -7.15
CA ILE A 12 3.19 0.85 -8.10
C ILE A 12 3.02 -0.11 -9.27
N GLU A 13 4.12 -0.61 -9.83
CA GLU A 13 4.10 -1.58 -10.93
C GLU A 13 3.42 -2.89 -10.52
N MET A 14 3.81 -3.45 -9.37
CA MET A 14 3.20 -4.67 -8.83
C MET A 14 1.71 -4.46 -8.56
N ALA A 15 1.31 -3.35 -7.95
CA ALA A 15 -0.09 -3.06 -7.69
C ALA A 15 -0.90 -3.09 -8.99
N LYS A 16 -0.42 -2.44 -10.06
CA LYS A 16 -1.06 -2.46 -11.38
C LYS A 16 -1.15 -3.87 -11.95
N ASN A 17 -0.09 -4.67 -11.84
CA ASN A 17 -0.06 -6.05 -12.32
C ASN A 17 -1.06 -6.96 -11.59
N TYR A 18 -1.35 -6.68 -10.33
CA TYR A 18 -2.39 -7.37 -9.54
C TYR A 18 -3.81 -6.85 -9.81
N GLY A 19 -3.96 -5.81 -10.64
CA GLY A 19 -5.24 -5.22 -11.01
C GLY A 19 -5.69 -4.05 -10.12
N ALA A 20 -4.77 -3.47 -9.34
CA ALA A 20 -5.08 -2.27 -8.58
C ALA A 20 -5.43 -1.11 -9.51
N ASN A 21 -6.58 -0.50 -9.29
CA ASN A 21 -6.98 0.74 -9.97
C ASN A 21 -6.77 1.99 -9.09
N ARG A 22 -6.47 1.76 -7.80
CA ARG A 22 -6.21 2.80 -6.82
C ARG A 22 -5.26 2.27 -5.76
N LEU A 23 -4.25 3.06 -5.46
CA LEU A 23 -3.27 2.75 -4.41
C LEU A 23 -2.98 4.00 -3.60
N ILE A 24 -3.08 3.88 -2.28
CA ILE A 24 -2.89 4.98 -1.34
C ILE A 24 -1.86 4.56 -0.31
N LEU A 25 -0.77 5.33 -0.21
CA LEU A 25 0.15 5.25 0.92
C LEU A 25 -0.49 5.98 2.10
N PHE A 26 -0.49 5.39 3.28
CA PHE A 26 -0.99 6.04 4.50
C PHE A 26 -0.09 5.75 5.71
N GLY A 27 -0.59 6.05 6.91
CA GLY A 27 0.06 5.66 8.15
C GLY A 27 1.31 6.47 8.50
N SER A 28 2.19 5.85 9.29
CA SER A 28 3.31 6.54 9.94
C SER A 28 4.39 6.96 8.95
N TYR A 29 4.58 6.20 7.87
CA TYR A 29 5.56 6.47 6.82
C TYR A 29 5.33 7.83 6.15
N LEU A 30 4.08 8.29 6.05
CA LEU A 30 3.73 9.57 5.42
C LEU A 30 4.17 10.79 6.24
N THR A 31 4.21 10.66 7.56
CA THR A 31 4.53 11.77 8.48
C THR A 31 5.96 11.70 9.00
N ASN A 32 6.49 10.49 9.21
CA ASN A 32 7.84 10.27 9.70
C ASN A 32 8.48 9.01 9.11
N PRO A 33 8.96 9.07 7.84
CA PRO A 33 9.59 7.94 7.15
C PRO A 33 10.75 7.32 7.95
N ASP A 34 11.57 8.15 8.60
CA ASP A 34 12.75 7.68 9.31
C ASP A 34 12.39 6.77 10.50
N LYS A 35 11.27 7.03 11.17
CA LYS A 35 10.76 6.24 12.29
C LYS A 35 9.80 5.12 11.90
N ALA A 36 9.27 5.14 10.69
CA ALA A 36 8.38 4.08 10.20
C ALA A 36 9.12 2.74 10.11
N ARG A 37 8.44 1.67 10.53
CA ARG A 37 8.97 0.30 10.58
C ARG A 37 8.35 -0.58 9.49
N ASP A 38 7.15 -0.22 9.09
CA ASP A 38 6.28 -0.85 8.12
C ASP A 38 5.87 0.17 7.04
N LEU A 39 5.22 -0.35 5.99
CA LEU A 39 4.59 0.44 4.96
C LEU A 39 3.09 0.12 4.90
N ASP A 40 2.27 1.10 5.26
CA ASP A 40 0.82 1.01 5.18
C ASP A 40 0.32 1.39 3.77
N LEU A 41 -0.29 0.44 3.07
CA LEU A 41 -0.85 0.62 1.74
C LEU A 41 -2.34 0.27 1.72
N ALA A 42 -3.16 1.14 1.16
CA ALA A 42 -4.56 0.85 0.89
C ALA A 42 -4.80 0.73 -0.60
N CYS A 43 -5.52 -0.31 -1.00
CA CYS A 43 -5.67 -0.68 -2.40
C CYS A 43 -7.14 -0.93 -2.75
N ASP A 44 -7.53 -0.57 -3.97
CA ASP A 44 -8.79 -1.00 -4.59
C ASP A 44 -8.53 -1.67 -5.94
N GLY A 45 -9.47 -2.50 -6.40
CA GLY A 45 -9.39 -3.22 -7.68
C GLY A 45 -8.78 -4.62 -7.62
N ILE A 46 -7.94 -4.94 -6.63
CA ILE A 46 -7.45 -6.31 -6.41
C ILE A 46 -8.58 -7.16 -5.81
N LYS A 47 -8.91 -8.28 -6.48
CA LYS A 47 -10.09 -9.09 -6.15
C LYS A 47 -9.80 -10.19 -5.14
N GLY A 48 -10.67 -10.30 -4.13
CA GLY A 48 -10.68 -11.43 -3.19
C GLY A 48 -9.36 -11.63 -2.47
N TRP A 49 -8.92 -12.88 -2.37
CA TRP A 49 -7.71 -13.26 -1.64
C TRP A 49 -6.40 -12.77 -2.26
N LYS A 50 -6.41 -12.29 -3.51
CA LYS A 50 -5.20 -11.79 -4.19
C LYS A 50 -4.58 -10.57 -3.52
N ILE A 51 -5.33 -9.85 -2.67
CA ILE A 51 -4.77 -8.72 -1.93
C ILE A 51 -3.72 -9.15 -0.89
N TYR A 52 -3.91 -10.33 -0.29
CA TYR A 52 -2.94 -10.90 0.65
C TYR A 52 -1.73 -11.48 -0.07
N GLU A 53 -1.95 -12.10 -1.24
CA GLU A 53 -0.86 -12.52 -2.14
C GLU A 53 -0.01 -11.32 -2.57
N PHE A 54 -0.65 -10.22 -2.98
CA PHE A 54 0.02 -8.96 -3.32
C PHE A 54 0.88 -8.43 -2.15
N GLY A 55 0.33 -8.38 -0.93
CA GLY A 55 1.08 -8.00 0.27
C GLY A 55 2.30 -8.89 0.49
N GLY A 56 2.12 -10.21 0.53
CA GLY A 56 3.21 -11.16 0.75
C GLY A 56 4.29 -11.12 -0.33
N CYS A 57 3.90 -10.92 -1.60
CA CYS A 57 4.87 -10.74 -2.69
C CYS A 57 5.68 -9.46 -2.52
N LEU A 58 5.05 -8.35 -2.14
CA LEU A 58 5.77 -7.11 -1.87
C LEU A 58 6.74 -7.26 -0.69
N GLU A 59 6.31 -7.90 0.40
CA GLU A 59 7.18 -8.12 1.56
C GLU A 59 8.40 -8.99 1.20
N ASN A 60 8.17 -10.06 0.43
CA ASN A 60 9.25 -10.93 -0.02
C ASN A 60 10.25 -10.23 -0.95
N GLU A 61 9.74 -9.39 -1.87
CA GLU A 61 10.58 -8.66 -2.83
C GLU A 61 11.35 -7.50 -2.17
N LEU A 62 10.69 -6.72 -1.33
CA LEU A 62 11.24 -5.50 -0.74
C LEU A 62 11.95 -5.74 0.60
N ARG A 63 11.75 -6.89 1.23
CA ARG A 63 12.27 -7.25 2.57
C ARG A 63 11.86 -6.25 3.65
N ILE A 64 10.63 -5.76 3.54
CA ILE A 64 10.02 -4.75 4.41
C ILE A 64 8.66 -5.31 4.85
N GLN A 65 8.23 -5.00 6.08
CA GLN A 65 6.89 -5.34 6.55
C GLN A 65 5.85 -4.41 5.88
N ILE A 66 4.79 -4.97 5.32
CA ILE A 66 3.82 -4.22 4.52
C ILE A 66 2.40 -4.61 4.93
N ASP A 67 1.65 -3.60 5.36
CA ASP A 67 0.25 -3.75 5.74
C ASP A 67 -0.63 -3.30 4.57
N VAL A 68 -1.37 -4.24 3.99
CA VAL A 68 -2.27 -3.96 2.86
C VAL A 68 -3.73 -3.98 3.32
N VAL A 69 -4.44 -2.88 3.07
CA VAL A 69 -5.86 -2.71 3.42
C VAL A 69 -6.72 -2.58 2.17
N PRO A 70 -7.79 -3.39 2.00
CA PRO A 70 -8.76 -3.17 0.93
C PRO A 70 -9.58 -1.90 1.20
N LEU A 71 -9.74 -1.05 0.18
CA LEU A 71 -10.60 0.14 0.26
C LEU A 71 -12.10 -0.17 0.14
N THR A 72 -12.42 -1.37 -0.37
CA THR A 72 -13.78 -1.88 -0.57
C THR A 72 -14.02 -3.11 0.33
N PRO A 73 -15.13 -3.16 1.11
CA PRO A 73 -16.21 -2.17 1.18
C PRO A 73 -15.81 -0.91 1.97
N LYS A 74 -16.47 0.22 1.63
CA LYS A 74 -16.22 1.48 2.32
C LYS A 74 -16.67 1.43 3.77
N ASN A 75 -15.83 1.91 4.68
CA ASN A 75 -16.14 2.07 6.10
C ASN A 75 -15.50 3.36 6.64
N HIS A 76 -15.65 3.64 7.94
CA HIS A 76 -15.07 4.84 8.55
C HIS A 76 -13.54 4.90 8.40
N PHE A 77 -12.86 3.77 8.54
CA PHE A 77 -11.41 3.66 8.39
C PHE A 77 -10.95 3.91 6.95
N THR A 78 -11.58 3.29 5.95
CA THR A 78 -11.19 3.50 4.55
C THR A 78 -11.42 4.96 4.11
N ARG A 79 -12.48 5.61 4.59
CA ARG A 79 -12.70 7.06 4.33
C ARG A 79 -11.58 7.93 4.92
N LEU A 80 -11.12 7.62 6.12
CA LEU A 80 -10.00 8.34 6.76
C LEU A 80 -8.70 8.16 5.97
N ILE A 81 -8.45 6.95 5.47
CA ILE A 81 -7.31 6.67 4.59
C ILE A 81 -7.41 7.49 3.31
N GLU A 82 -8.58 7.50 2.66
CA GLU A 82 -8.81 8.28 1.43
C GLU A 82 -8.59 9.79 1.63
N GLN A 83 -8.92 10.32 2.81
CA GLN A 83 -8.79 11.75 3.13
C GLN A 83 -7.37 12.19 3.50
N ARG A 84 -6.60 11.32 4.17
CA ARG A 84 -5.30 11.66 4.77
C ARG A 84 -4.10 11.03 4.07
N GLY A 85 -4.34 9.99 3.29
CA GLY A 85 -3.31 9.27 2.56
C GLY A 85 -2.85 9.99 1.30
N LYS A 86 -1.73 9.52 0.76
CA LYS A 86 -1.14 9.99 -0.50
C LYS A 86 -1.48 9.01 -1.61
N VAL A 87 -2.22 9.48 -2.61
CA VAL A 87 -2.55 8.70 -3.80
C VAL A 87 -1.28 8.45 -4.63
N LEU A 88 -1.07 7.18 -5.00
CA LEU A 88 0.05 6.70 -5.82
C LEU A 88 -0.41 6.25 -7.22
N ILE A 89 -1.63 5.74 -7.32
CA ILE A 89 -2.34 5.35 -8.55
C ILE A 89 -3.75 5.90 -8.46
#